data_AF-A0A7W2ESI1-F1
#
_entry.id   AF-A0A7W2ESI1-F1
#
_cell.length_a   1.000
_cell.length_b   1.000
_cell.length_c   1.000
_cell.angle_alpha   90.00
_cell.angle_beta   90.00
_cell.angle_gamma   90.00
#
_symmetry.space_group_name_H-M   'P 1'
#
loop_
_entity.id
_entity.type
_entity.pdbx_description
1 polymer ?
#
loop_
_entity_poly.entity_id
_entity_poly.type
_entity_poly.pdbx_seq_one_letter_code
_entity_poly.pdbx_strand_id
1 'polypeptide(L)'
;MLSMTLTPATGYVITGYSISASVSGVLKTPEKPPEANGTWVPGQASNEAVIYLPDAQGGLTSGRMNNVTTATPFEYGVHGLSISHATHLQFGTFANASAAYASWDDMFGTNKLSSYAKMDVSAPSLTIYTALAPVPEPETWGMLLAGVAVIGMVKRRKH
;
A
#
# COMPACT_ATOMS: atom_id res chain seq x y z
N MET A 1 -10.36 7.06 3.12
CA MET A 1 -8.97 7.58 3.18
C MET A 1 -8.74 8.21 4.53
N LEU A 2 -7.55 7.98 5.09
CA LEU A 2 -7.09 8.56 6.36
C LEU A 2 -6.01 9.60 6.04
N SER A 3 -6.18 10.82 6.51
CA SER A 3 -5.26 11.92 6.26
C SER A 3 -4.78 12.48 7.60
N MET A 4 -3.47 12.69 7.74
CA MET A 4 -2.89 13.20 8.97
C MET A 4 -1.57 13.92 8.71
N THR A 5 -1.23 14.85 9.59
CA THR A 5 0.11 15.44 9.64
C THR A 5 0.90 14.75 10.73
N LEU A 6 2.02 14.14 10.37
CA LEU A 6 2.94 13.53 11.33
C LEU A 6 4.12 14.46 11.56
N THR A 7 4.45 14.68 12.83
CA THR A 7 5.64 15.43 13.24
C THR A 7 6.52 14.50 14.06
N PRO A 8 7.74 14.17 13.59
CA PRO A 8 8.68 13.39 14.39
C PRO A 8 9.01 14.13 15.69
N ALA A 9 9.18 13.38 16.78
CA ALA A 9 9.71 13.93 18.00
C ALA A 9 11.14 14.43 17.79
N THR A 10 11.59 15.39 18.59
CA THR A 10 12.97 15.91 18.53
C THR A 10 13.98 14.77 18.66
N GLY A 11 14.95 14.72 17.74
CA GLY A 11 15.95 13.66 17.69
C GLY A 11 15.49 12.37 17.01
N TYR A 12 14.29 12.33 16.41
CA TYR A 12 13.78 11.20 15.63
C TYR A 12 13.48 11.58 14.19
N VAL A 13 13.51 10.58 13.31
CA VAL A 13 13.03 10.64 11.92
C VAL A 13 12.05 9.49 11.67
N ILE A 14 11.07 9.71 10.81
CA ILE A 14 10.21 8.62 10.31
C ILE A 14 10.97 7.91 9.19
N THR A 15 11.14 6.61 9.36
CA THR A 15 11.90 5.73 8.46
C THR A 15 11.02 4.87 7.58
N GLY A 16 9.73 4.85 7.84
CA GLY A 16 8.75 4.12 7.04
C GLY A 16 7.38 4.11 7.68
N TYR A 17 6.45 3.46 7.00
CA TYR A 17 5.12 3.16 7.51
C TYR A 17 4.55 1.93 6.81
N SER A 18 3.68 1.20 7.48
CA SER A 18 2.93 0.09 6.89
C SER A 18 1.47 0.11 7.32
N ILE A 19 0.61 -0.40 6.45
CA ILE A 19 -0.77 -0.73 6.80
C ILE A 19 -0.89 -2.24 6.76
N SER A 20 -1.48 -2.80 7.80
CA SER A 20 -1.88 -4.21 7.84
C SER A 20 -3.37 -4.35 8.12
N ALA A 21 -3.98 -5.41 7.59
CA ALA A 21 -5.38 -5.75 7.82
C ALA A 21 -5.59 -7.26 7.60
N SER A 22 -6.73 -7.78 8.02
CA SER A 22 -7.22 -9.10 7.58
C SER A 22 -8.26 -8.91 6.48
N VAL A 23 -8.04 -9.57 5.35
CA VAL A 23 -8.89 -9.47 4.17
C VAL A 23 -9.54 -10.81 3.89
N SER A 24 -10.85 -10.83 3.70
CA SER A 24 -11.60 -12.04 3.34
C SER A 24 -12.63 -11.74 2.27
N GLY A 25 -13.07 -12.75 1.55
CA GLY A 25 -14.09 -12.57 0.54
C GLY A 25 -14.81 -13.85 0.19
N VAL A 26 -15.84 -13.71 -0.64
CA VAL A 26 -16.62 -14.82 -1.17
C VAL A 26 -16.79 -14.58 -2.66
N LEU A 27 -16.46 -15.57 -3.48
CA LEU A 27 -16.67 -15.55 -4.91
C LEU A 27 -17.49 -16.77 -5.29
N LYS A 28 -18.65 -16.56 -5.90
CA LYS A 28 -19.51 -17.63 -6.40
C LYS A 28 -19.95 -17.30 -7.82
N THR A 29 -19.62 -18.19 -8.73
CA THR A 29 -20.15 -18.20 -10.08
C THR A 29 -21.13 -19.37 -10.20
N PRO A 30 -22.27 -19.20 -10.89
CA PRO A 30 -23.22 -20.29 -11.08
C PRO A 30 -22.62 -21.39 -11.95
N GLU A 31 -22.96 -22.64 -11.64
CA GLU A 31 -22.66 -23.78 -12.50
C GLU A 31 -23.54 -23.75 -13.75
N LYS A 32 -23.03 -24.30 -14.85
CA LYS A 32 -23.76 -24.39 -16.11
C LYS A 32 -25.01 -25.29 -15.94
N PRO A 33 -26.23 -24.80 -16.16
CA PRO A 33 -27.42 -25.64 -16.15
C PRO A 33 -27.43 -26.65 -17.30
N PRO A 34 -27.99 -27.86 -17.11
CA PRO A 34 -28.14 -28.85 -18.19
C PRO A 34 -28.89 -28.32 -19.42
N GLU A 35 -29.85 -27.42 -19.22
CA GLU A 35 -30.67 -26.79 -20.25
C GLU A 35 -29.94 -25.70 -21.06
N ALA A 36 -28.79 -25.22 -20.59
CA ALA A 36 -28.00 -24.17 -21.23
C ALA A 36 -27.18 -24.73 -22.43
N ASN A 37 -27.88 -25.22 -23.44
CA ASN A 37 -27.30 -25.87 -24.62
C ASN A 37 -26.72 -24.85 -25.60
N GLY A 38 -25.40 -24.89 -25.83
CA GLY A 38 -24.70 -24.14 -26.88
C GLY A 38 -24.63 -22.60 -26.71
N THR A 39 -25.52 -22.00 -25.93
CA THR A 39 -25.66 -20.53 -25.74
C THR A 39 -25.18 -20.04 -24.37
N TRP A 40 -24.54 -20.93 -23.58
CA TRP A 40 -24.06 -20.59 -22.24
C TRP A 40 -22.94 -19.55 -22.25
N VAL A 41 -23.17 -18.45 -21.55
CA VAL A 41 -22.18 -17.43 -21.19
C VAL A 41 -21.96 -17.51 -19.67
N PRO A 42 -20.75 -17.91 -19.21
CA PRO A 42 -20.43 -17.98 -17.80
C PRO A 42 -20.55 -16.61 -17.10
N GLY A 43 -21.03 -16.64 -15.86
CA GLY A 43 -21.00 -15.49 -14.98
C GLY A 43 -19.58 -15.20 -14.48
N GLN A 44 -19.38 -14.02 -13.91
CA GLN A 44 -18.10 -13.61 -13.36
C GLN A 44 -18.28 -13.13 -11.92
N ALA A 45 -17.29 -13.41 -11.07
CA ALA A 45 -17.19 -12.87 -9.73
C ALA A 45 -15.71 -12.56 -9.45
N SER A 46 -15.42 -11.34 -9.04
CA SER A 46 -14.07 -10.92 -8.64
C SER A 46 -14.14 -9.98 -7.45
N ASN A 47 -13.06 -9.93 -6.68
CA ASN A 47 -12.86 -8.93 -5.64
C ASN A 47 -11.40 -8.50 -5.61
N GLU A 48 -11.18 -7.31 -5.07
CA GLU A 48 -9.87 -6.69 -4.96
C GLU A 48 -9.79 -5.91 -3.65
N ALA A 49 -8.65 -6.02 -2.96
CA ALA A 49 -8.24 -5.09 -1.92
C ALA A 49 -6.95 -4.40 -2.34
N VAL A 50 -6.89 -3.09 -2.13
CA VAL A 50 -5.72 -2.26 -2.42
C VAL A 50 -5.37 -1.44 -1.19
N ILE A 51 -4.08 -1.39 -0.87
CA ILE A 51 -3.51 -0.45 0.09
C ILE A 51 -2.75 0.60 -0.72
N TYR A 52 -3.09 1.87 -0.54
CA TYR A 52 -2.38 3.03 -1.10
C TYR A 52 -1.59 3.72 -0.01
N LEU A 53 -0.29 3.87 -0.24
CA LEU A 53 0.63 4.59 0.63
C LEU A 53 1.33 5.71 -0.14
N PRO A 54 1.68 6.83 0.49
CA PRO A 54 2.55 7.82 -0.11
C PRO A 54 3.95 7.20 -0.31
N ASP A 55 4.68 7.58 -1.35
CA ASP A 55 6.09 7.18 -1.53
C ASP A 55 7.08 8.08 -0.77
N ALA A 56 6.59 9.20 -0.23
CA ALA A 56 7.34 10.31 0.38
C ALA A 56 8.21 11.13 -0.59
N GLN A 57 8.02 10.96 -1.90
CA GLN A 57 8.54 11.81 -2.99
C GLN A 57 7.43 12.59 -3.71
N GLY A 58 6.19 12.51 -3.21
CA GLY A 58 5.02 13.20 -3.76
C GLY A 58 4.14 12.32 -4.66
N GLY A 59 4.47 11.03 -4.78
CA GLY A 59 3.66 10.03 -5.47
C GLY A 59 2.98 9.06 -4.50
N LEU A 60 2.40 8.02 -5.09
CA LEU A 60 1.69 6.95 -4.41
C LEU A 60 2.25 5.61 -4.85
N THR A 61 2.36 4.69 -3.91
CA THR A 61 2.63 3.29 -4.16
C THR A 61 1.49 2.43 -3.63
N SER A 62 1.33 1.22 -4.18
CA SER A 62 0.23 0.34 -3.79
C SER A 62 0.58 -1.13 -3.75
N GLY A 63 0.01 -1.81 -2.76
CA GLY A 63 -0.10 -3.26 -2.69
C GLY A 63 -1.52 -3.67 -3.07
N ARG A 64 -1.67 -4.84 -3.70
CA ARG A 64 -2.99 -5.35 -4.12
C ARG A 64 -3.14 -6.85 -3.87
N MET A 65 -4.36 -7.25 -3.54
CA MET A 65 -4.79 -8.65 -3.48
C MET A 65 -6.07 -8.85 -4.29
N ASN A 66 -6.07 -9.88 -5.13
CA ASN A 66 -7.16 -10.19 -6.04
C ASN A 66 -7.75 -11.56 -5.72
N ASN A 67 -9.04 -11.71 -5.99
CA ASN A 67 -9.77 -12.98 -5.91
C ASN A 67 -9.63 -13.69 -4.54
N VAL A 68 -9.73 -12.92 -3.46
CA VAL A 68 -9.63 -13.40 -2.08
C VAL A 68 -10.90 -14.17 -1.71
N THR A 69 -10.75 -15.45 -1.39
CA THR A 69 -11.84 -16.35 -0.96
C THR A 69 -11.68 -16.85 0.48
N THR A 70 -10.50 -16.71 1.05
CA THR A 70 -10.15 -17.14 2.41
C THR A 70 -9.56 -15.96 3.17
N ALA A 71 -9.87 -15.85 4.46
CA ALA A 71 -9.30 -14.81 5.31
C ALA A 71 -7.77 -14.89 5.29
N THR A 72 -7.13 -13.81 4.82
CA THR A 72 -5.70 -13.74 4.57
C THR A 72 -5.14 -12.41 5.11
N PRO A 73 -4.01 -12.43 5.84
CA PRO A 73 -3.33 -11.20 6.23
C PRO A 73 -2.89 -10.39 5.00
N PHE A 74 -3.16 -9.09 5.01
CA PHE A 74 -2.68 -8.14 4.02
C PHE A 74 -1.80 -7.11 4.69
N GLU A 75 -0.54 -7.02 4.28
CA GLU A 75 0.36 -5.98 4.73
C GLU A 75 1.05 -5.35 3.53
N TYR A 76 1.17 -4.02 3.57
CA TYR A 76 1.95 -3.27 2.60
C TYR A 76 2.62 -2.10 3.30
N GLY A 77 3.89 -1.83 2.95
CA GLY A 77 4.70 -0.84 3.64
C GLY A 77 5.69 -0.13 2.72
N VAL A 78 6.10 1.06 3.16
CA VAL A 78 7.18 1.86 2.59
C VAL A 78 8.26 2.00 3.64
N HIS A 79 9.51 1.80 3.24
CA HIS A 79 10.67 1.80 4.12
C HIS A 79 11.81 2.64 3.52
N GLY A 80 12.84 2.92 4.32
CA GLY A 80 14.01 3.68 3.86
C GLY A 80 13.77 5.18 3.73
N LEU A 81 12.78 5.70 4.46
CA LEU A 81 12.47 7.13 4.49
C LEU A 81 13.38 7.89 5.46
N SER A 82 13.43 9.21 5.32
CA SER A 82 14.12 10.11 6.25
C SER A 82 13.32 11.40 6.41
N ILE A 83 12.11 11.27 6.96
CA ILE A 83 11.23 12.42 7.18
C ILE A 83 11.55 13.00 8.57
N SER A 84 12.10 14.20 8.58
CA SER A 84 12.57 14.92 9.78
C SER A 84 11.70 16.12 10.19
N HIS A 85 10.65 16.41 9.43
CA HIS A 85 9.79 17.58 9.62
C HIS A 85 8.31 17.17 9.61
N ALA A 86 7.43 18.12 9.94
CA ALA A 86 6.00 17.90 9.85
C ALA A 86 5.59 17.63 8.39
N THR A 87 5.03 16.46 8.13
CA THR A 87 4.65 16.05 6.78
C THR A 87 3.20 15.59 6.76
N HIS A 88 2.46 16.09 5.78
CA HIS A 88 1.09 15.66 5.52
C HIS A 88 1.12 14.34 4.74
N LEU A 89 0.50 13.30 5.29
CA LEU A 89 0.44 11.96 4.69
C LEU A 89 -1.01 11.53 4.50
N GLN A 90 -1.25 10.83 3.40
CA GLN A 90 -2.56 10.29 3.05
C GLN A 90 -2.45 8.79 2.84
N PHE A 91 -3.21 8.06 3.63
CA PHE A 91 -3.27 6.61 3.66
C PHE A 91 -4.62 6.14 3.12
N GLY A 92 -4.61 5.15 2.25
CA GLY A 92 -5.83 4.63 1.63
C GLY A 92 -5.91 3.12 1.73
N THR A 93 -7.08 2.62 2.06
CA THR A 93 -7.47 1.25 1.74
C THR A 93 -8.69 1.32 0.84
N PHE A 94 -8.76 0.40 -0.12
CA PHE A 94 -9.86 0.26 -1.04
C PHE A 94 -10.22 -1.23 -1.10
N ALA A 95 -11.51 -1.52 -1.09
CA ALA A 95 -12.03 -2.85 -1.26
C ALA A 95 -13.16 -2.79 -2.28
N ASN A 96 -13.13 -3.70 -3.24
CA ASN A 96 -14.11 -3.80 -4.29
C ASN A 96 -14.52 -5.25 -4.48
N ALA A 97 -15.77 -5.45 -4.85
CA ALA A 97 -16.30 -6.74 -5.27
C ALA A 97 -17.23 -6.49 -6.45
N SER A 98 -17.08 -7.26 -7.51
CA SER A 98 -17.90 -7.18 -8.71
C SER A 98 -18.40 -8.56 -9.11
N ALA A 99 -19.64 -8.60 -9.59
CA ALA A 99 -20.28 -9.82 -10.05
C ALA A 99 -21.11 -9.52 -11.30
N ALA A 100 -21.05 -10.42 -12.28
CA ALA A 100 -21.85 -10.40 -13.50
C ALA A 100 -22.64 -11.70 -13.59
N TYR A 101 -23.90 -11.62 -13.99
CA TYR A 101 -24.75 -12.79 -14.18
C TYR A 101 -24.19 -13.70 -15.28
N ALA A 102 -24.39 -15.01 -15.14
CA ALA A 102 -24.33 -15.92 -16.26
C ALA A 102 -25.63 -15.83 -17.06
N SER A 103 -25.60 -16.17 -18.34
CA SER A 103 -26.79 -16.18 -19.19
C SER A 103 -26.77 -17.29 -20.23
N TRP A 104 -27.95 -17.69 -20.69
CA TRP A 104 -28.15 -18.54 -21.85
C TRP A 104 -29.49 -18.23 -22.47
N ASP A 105 -29.65 -18.59 -23.74
CA ASP A 105 -30.90 -18.42 -24.47
C ASP A 105 -31.59 -19.77 -24.68
N ASP A 106 -32.92 -19.78 -24.55
CA ASP A 106 -33.79 -20.90 -24.91
C ASP A 106 -34.97 -20.43 -25.78
N MET A 107 -35.98 -21.30 -25.99
CA MET A 107 -37.16 -20.98 -26.81
C MET A 107 -38.09 -19.92 -26.21
N PHE A 108 -37.92 -19.58 -24.93
CA PHE A 108 -38.73 -18.62 -24.17
C PHE A 108 -37.99 -17.30 -23.91
N GLY A 109 -36.67 -17.26 -24.11
CA GLY A 109 -35.86 -16.05 -24.11
C GLY A 109 -34.50 -16.20 -23.42
N THR A 110 -33.94 -15.08 -22.99
CA THR A 110 -32.67 -15.04 -22.26
C THR A 110 -32.88 -15.28 -20.77
N ASN A 111 -32.30 -16.36 -20.28
CA ASN A 111 -32.24 -16.70 -18.87
C ASN A 111 -30.97 -16.13 -18.24
N LYS A 112 -31.05 -15.82 -16.94
CA LYS A 112 -29.92 -15.27 -16.17
C LYS A 112 -29.77 -15.97 -14.83
N LEU A 113 -28.54 -16.31 -14.48
CA LEU A 113 -28.18 -16.81 -13.15
C LEU A 113 -27.22 -15.86 -12.46
N SER A 114 -27.54 -15.52 -11.21
CA SER A 114 -26.77 -14.54 -10.45
C SER A 114 -25.41 -15.10 -10.03
N SER A 115 -24.37 -14.30 -10.20
CA SER A 115 -23.08 -14.48 -9.52
C SER A 115 -23.07 -13.67 -8.23
N TYR A 116 -22.17 -14.02 -7.30
CA TYR A 116 -22.02 -13.33 -6.03
C TYR A 116 -20.54 -13.05 -5.75
N ALA A 117 -20.24 -11.81 -5.36
CA ALA A 117 -18.92 -11.41 -4.91
C ALA A 117 -19.07 -10.58 -3.63
N LYS A 118 -18.19 -10.83 -2.67
CA LYS A 118 -18.07 -10.07 -1.42
C LYS A 118 -16.60 -9.84 -1.09
N MET A 119 -16.32 -8.70 -0.47
CA MET A 119 -15.02 -8.38 0.11
C MET A 119 -15.23 -7.75 1.48
N ASP A 120 -14.48 -8.23 2.47
CA ASP A 120 -14.43 -7.68 3.82
C ASP A 120 -12.98 -7.35 4.17
N VAL A 121 -12.78 -6.18 4.76
CA VAL A 121 -11.50 -5.75 5.33
C VAL A 121 -11.74 -5.49 6.81
N SER A 122 -10.96 -6.14 7.67
CA SER A 122 -11.13 -6.08 9.12
C SER A 122 -9.79 -5.86 9.83
N ALA A 123 -9.87 -5.32 11.04
CA ALA A 123 -8.72 -4.99 11.89
C ALA A 123 -7.60 -4.20 11.17
N PRO A 124 -7.90 -3.09 10.46
CA PRO A 124 -6.85 -2.27 9.86
C PRO A 124 -5.99 -1.64 10.95
N SER A 125 -4.66 -1.70 10.78
CA SER A 125 -3.70 -1.05 11.64
C SER A 125 -2.68 -0.26 10.82
N LEU A 126 -2.30 0.91 11.32
CA LEU A 126 -1.24 1.75 10.74
C LEU A 126 -0.03 1.70 11.69
N THR A 127 1.11 1.27 11.16
CA THR A 127 2.38 1.28 11.89
C THR A 127 3.28 2.36 11.31
N ILE A 128 3.81 3.24 12.16
CA ILE A 128 4.81 4.25 11.80
C ILE A 128 6.15 3.80 12.37
N TYR A 129 7.16 3.67 11.50
CA TYR A 129 8.51 3.32 11.90
C TYR A 129 9.33 4.60 12.11
N THR A 130 10.04 4.66 13.23
CA THR A 130 10.91 5.80 13.57
C THR A 130 12.29 5.31 13.99
N ALA A 131 13.32 6.11 13.74
CA ALA A 131 14.66 5.91 14.25
C ALA A 131 15.22 7.21 14.83
N LEU A 132 16.28 7.12 15.63
CA LEU A 132 17.03 8.30 16.04
C LEU A 132 17.61 9.00 14.80
N ALA A 133 17.45 10.32 14.74
CA ALA A 133 18.09 11.13 13.71
C ALA A 133 19.61 10.98 13.84
N PRO A 134 20.37 10.83 12.74
CA PRO A 134 21.82 10.85 12.79
C PRO A 134 22.27 12.19 13.37
N VAL A 135 22.72 12.20 14.62
CA VAL A 135 23.38 13.35 15.24
C VAL A 135 24.84 13.27 14.81
N PRO A 136 25.37 14.23 14.02
CA PRO A 136 26.79 14.24 13.75
C PRO A 136 27.52 14.41 15.08
N GLU A 137 28.35 13.44 15.43
CA GLU A 137 29.15 13.55 16.65
C GLU A 137 30.06 14.78 16.53
N PRO A 138 30.28 15.54 17.63
CA PRO A 138 31.10 16.77 17.63
C PRO A 138 32.48 16.57 16.98
N GLU A 139 33.02 15.36 17.11
CA GLU A 139 34.29 14.92 16.56
C GLU A 139 34.34 15.01 15.03
N THR A 140 33.22 14.75 14.36
CA THR A 140 33.11 14.82 12.89
C THR A 140 33.27 16.25 12.38
N TRP A 141 32.70 17.22 13.10
CA TRP A 141 32.92 18.65 12.83
C TRP A 141 34.34 19.07 13.16
N GLY A 142 34.91 18.55 14.25
CA GLY A 142 36.31 18.75 14.61
C GLY A 142 37.27 18.27 13.52
N MET A 143 37.04 17.08 12.97
CA MET A 143 37.86 16.51 11.89
C MET A 143 37.70 17.27 10.57
N LEU A 144 36.48 17.72 10.23
CA LEU A 144 36.26 18.57 9.05
C LEU A 144 37.02 19.90 9.19
N LEU A 145 36.88 20.58 10.33
CA LEU A 145 37.55 21.85 10.60
C LEU A 145 39.07 21.68 10.63
N ALA A 146 39.58 20.61 11.24
CA ALA A 146 40.99 20.28 11.22
C ALA A 146 41.52 20.04 9.80
N GLY A 147 40.77 19.30 8.97
CA GLY A 147 41.11 19.07 7.56
C GLY A 147 41.18 20.36 6.75
N VAL A 148 40.20 21.25 6.90
CA VAL A 148 40.17 22.57 6.24
C VAL A 148 41.35 23.44 6.71
N ALA A 149 41.67 23.43 8.01
CA ALA A 149 42.79 24.18 8.56
C ALA A 149 44.14 23.71 8.00
N VAL A 150 44.35 22.40 7.85
CA VAL A 150 45.56 21.83 7.24
C VAL A 150 45.70 22.27 5.79
N ILE A 151 44.63 22.19 4.99
CA ILE A 151 44.65 22.62 3.57
C ILE A 151 44.95 24.13 3.47
N GLY A 152 44.35 24.94 4.34
CA GLY A 152 44.61 26.37 4.42
C GLY A 152 46.08 26.70 4.75
N MET A 153 46.68 26.00 5.71
CA MET A 153 48.11 26.16 6.05
C MET A 153 49.04 25.76 4.90
N VAL A 154 48.74 24.67 4.20
CA VAL A 154 49.55 24.21 3.05
C VAL A 154 49.48 25.21 1.90
N LYS A 155 48.30 25.77 1.62
CA LYS A 155 48.14 26.80 0.57
C LYS A 155 48.86 28.11 0.94
N ARG A 156 48.83 28.52 2.21
CA ARG A 156 49.54 29.72 2.70
C ARG A 156 51.06 29.60 2.64
N ARG A 157 51.61 28.38 2.66
CA ARG A 157 53.06 28.14 2.52
C ARG A 157 53.55 28.11 1.06
N LYS A 158 52.64 28.08 0.08
CA LYS A 158 52.96 28.04 -1.36
C LYS A 158 52.81 29.41 -2.06
N HIS A 159 52.44 30.45 -1.32
CA HIS A 159 52.46 31.86 -1.73
C HIS A 159 53.46 32.61 -0.87
#